data_AF-A0A1A5I1V6-F1
#
_entry.id   AF-A0A1A5I1V6-F1
#
_cell.length_a   1.000
_cell.length_b   1.000
_cell.length_c   1.000
_cell.angle_alpha   90.00
_cell.angle_beta   90.00
_cell.angle_gamma   90.00
#
_symmetry.space_group_name_H-M   'P 1'
#
loop_
_entity.id
_entity.type
_entity.pdbx_description
1 polymer ?
#
loop_
_entity_poly.entity_id
_entity_poly.type
_entity_poly.pdbx_seq_one_letter_code
_entity_poly.pdbx_strand_id
1 'polypeptide(L)'
;MARSLLAGVCGLVLLVVPAASAFAQAQTPAAAQKPADQPATDQGSSSDAAPADDDKQAPIAFEGGQLTITQPEQDGEKVLAYDGKQLASNYDVFFDKIVKIGDVNVALVDVGDGGNQCGPAKVIVWKPKDGEIKTTTVEQDECGAPPAAISDSAIYFVPYLLPGEIRAALQWSPTEGLTTSGNLAYTPEPGTDWKDIDPAKYDNIIDAFHNEAVYKAAKALLGDTMPDMATSLLVGGGTEKTASGAFYATGCVPHDCGGNDGFMAVDPAKHKLYFARRGDDGAPAAWPPLKDWPDDIKKALDDARGSGN
;
A
#
# COMPACT_ATOMS: atom_id res chain seq x y z
N MET A 1 -71.80 -1.34 17.81
CA MET A 1 -71.64 -0.95 16.39
C MET A 1 -70.16 -1.13 16.06
N ALA A 2 -69.72 -2.31 15.64
CA ALA A 2 -69.78 -2.86 14.29
C ALA A 2 -69.06 -1.98 13.25
N ARG A 3 -67.86 -2.37 12.82
CA ARG A 3 -67.60 -2.94 11.47
C ARG A 3 -66.10 -3.17 11.21
N SER A 4 -65.82 -4.38 10.71
CA SER A 4 -64.63 -4.83 10.00
C SER A 4 -64.50 -4.17 8.61
N LEU A 5 -63.30 -4.25 8.01
CA LEU A 5 -62.98 -4.51 6.57
C LEU A 5 -61.42 -4.47 6.45
N LEU A 6 -60.73 -5.60 6.28
CA LEU A 6 -60.39 -6.32 5.03
C LEU A 6 -59.39 -5.61 4.10
N ALA A 7 -58.18 -6.18 4.13
CA ALA A 7 -57.23 -6.49 3.06
C ALA A 7 -57.40 -5.93 1.64
N GLY A 8 -56.27 -5.55 1.04
CA GLY A 8 -56.00 -5.74 -0.38
C GLY A 8 -55.22 -4.61 -1.04
N VAL A 9 -53.89 -4.73 -1.13
CA VAL A 9 -53.10 -4.00 -2.14
C VAL A 9 -52.04 -4.93 -2.71
N CYS A 10 -52.24 -5.33 -3.97
CA CYS A 10 -51.20 -5.80 -4.88
C CYS A 10 -50.26 -4.63 -5.21
N GLY A 11 -48.95 -4.83 -5.07
CA GLY A 11 -47.92 -3.92 -5.56
C GLY A 11 -46.82 -4.69 -6.27
N LEU A 12 -46.67 -4.43 -7.56
CA LEU A 12 -45.65 -4.95 -8.48
C LEU A 12 -44.24 -4.92 -7.86
N VAL A 13 -43.53 -6.06 -7.93
CA VAL A 13 -42.07 -6.11 -7.76
C VAL A 13 -41.43 -5.92 -9.13
N LEU A 14 -40.83 -4.75 -9.36
CA LEU A 14 -39.88 -4.52 -10.45
C LEU A 14 -38.49 -4.99 -9.96
N LEU A 15 -38.05 -6.14 -10.47
CA LEU A 15 -36.68 -6.62 -10.33
C LEU A 15 -35.77 -5.80 -11.25
N VAL A 16 -35.01 -4.87 -10.68
CA VAL A 16 -33.87 -4.23 -11.36
C VAL A 16 -32.61 -5.00 -10.96
N VAL A 17 -32.06 -5.73 -11.93
CA VAL A 17 -30.75 -6.40 -11.85
C VAL A 17 -29.68 -5.36 -12.17
N PRO A 18 -28.67 -5.12 -11.31
CA PRO A 18 -27.50 -4.36 -11.73
C PRO A 18 -26.56 -5.26 -12.54
N ALA A 19 -26.31 -4.86 -13.79
CA ALA A 19 -25.31 -5.44 -14.65
C ALA A 19 -23.91 -5.15 -14.08
N ALA A 20 -23.21 -6.21 -13.68
CA ALA A 20 -21.78 -6.15 -13.36
C ALA A 20 -20.97 -6.15 -14.66
N SER A 21 -20.32 -5.02 -14.95
CA SER A 21 -19.33 -4.91 -16.02
C SER A 21 -18.01 -5.53 -15.52
N ALA A 22 -17.80 -6.80 -15.82
CA ALA A 22 -16.51 -7.47 -15.64
C ALA A 22 -15.58 -7.07 -16.80
N PHE A 23 -14.51 -6.32 -16.51
CA PHE A 23 -13.36 -6.21 -17.40
C PHE A 23 -12.54 -7.49 -17.26
N ALA A 24 -12.85 -8.50 -18.07
CA ALA A 24 -12.01 -9.68 -18.23
C ALA A 24 -10.89 -9.36 -19.25
N GLN A 25 -9.65 -9.27 -18.79
CA GLN A 25 -8.47 -9.33 -19.66
C GLN A 25 -8.38 -10.76 -20.22
N ALA A 26 -8.67 -10.89 -21.51
CA ALA A 26 -8.46 -12.12 -22.25
C ALA A 26 -6.95 -12.34 -22.44
N GLN A 27 -6.38 -13.32 -21.75
CA GLN A 27 -5.08 -13.89 -22.07
C GLN A 27 -5.24 -14.87 -23.23
N THR A 28 -4.64 -14.53 -24.37
CA THR A 28 -4.53 -15.40 -25.54
C THR A 28 -3.61 -16.58 -25.23
N PRO A 29 -3.98 -17.85 -25.45
CA PRO A 29 -3.09 -18.98 -25.21
C PRO A 29 -2.02 -19.07 -26.31
N ALA A 30 -0.76 -19.13 -25.89
CA ALA A 30 0.38 -19.43 -26.76
C ALA A 30 0.27 -20.88 -27.28
N ALA A 31 0.27 -21.03 -28.60
CA ALA A 31 0.27 -22.31 -29.28
C ALA A 31 1.63 -23.00 -29.16
N ALA A 32 1.60 -24.30 -28.85
CA ALA A 32 2.77 -25.17 -28.80
C ALA A 32 3.38 -25.38 -30.20
N GLN A 33 4.70 -25.22 -30.32
CA GLN A 33 5.48 -25.76 -31.44
C GLN A 33 6.72 -26.51 -30.94
N LYS A 34 6.88 -27.71 -31.50
CA LYS A 34 7.85 -28.78 -31.21
C LYS A 34 9.23 -28.44 -31.83
N PRO A 35 10.37 -28.91 -31.28
CA PRO A 35 11.69 -28.53 -31.77
C PRO A 35 12.12 -29.36 -32.99
N ALA A 36 12.84 -28.73 -33.92
CA ALA A 36 13.59 -29.41 -34.98
C ALA A 36 14.93 -28.71 -35.23
N ASP A 37 15.95 -29.54 -35.42
CA ASP A 37 17.38 -29.23 -35.51
C ASP A 37 17.81 -28.40 -36.75
N GLN A 38 18.91 -27.66 -36.53
CA GLN A 38 19.87 -26.91 -37.38
C GLN A 38 20.21 -27.44 -38.81
N PRO A 39 21.07 -26.78 -39.65
CA PRO A 39 21.73 -25.44 -39.58
C PRO A 39 21.76 -24.63 -40.92
N ALA A 40 22.16 -23.33 -40.91
CA ALA A 40 22.86 -22.69 -42.04
C ALA A 40 23.45 -21.28 -41.72
N THR A 41 24.76 -21.16 -41.95
CA THR A 41 25.58 -20.04 -42.50
C THR A 41 25.04 -18.60 -42.63
N ASP A 42 25.82 -17.69 -42.03
CA ASP A 42 26.46 -16.46 -42.54
C ASP A 42 25.78 -15.46 -43.51
N GLN A 43 26.05 -14.17 -43.22
CA GLN A 43 25.92 -12.92 -43.99
C GLN A 43 24.55 -12.21 -44.14
N GLY A 44 24.46 -11.05 -43.47
CA GLY A 44 24.31 -9.79 -44.19
C GLY A 44 23.03 -8.97 -43.98
N SER A 45 23.24 -7.74 -43.50
CA SER A 45 22.42 -6.53 -43.66
C SER A 45 21.33 -6.19 -42.63
N SER A 46 21.63 -5.07 -41.96
CA SER A 46 20.79 -3.89 -41.72
C SER A 46 19.53 -3.99 -40.87
N SER A 47 19.47 -3.07 -39.88
CA SER A 47 18.28 -2.48 -39.24
C SER A 47 17.39 -3.49 -38.51
N ASP A 48 17.28 -3.46 -37.19
CA ASP A 48 16.65 -2.36 -36.46
C ASP A 48 17.26 -2.20 -35.06
N ALA A 49 17.94 -1.09 -34.82
CA ALA A 49 18.01 -0.58 -33.46
C ALA A 49 16.63 -0.04 -33.13
N ALA A 50 15.87 -0.76 -32.31
CA ALA A 50 14.70 -0.20 -31.66
C ALA A 50 15.12 1.09 -30.95
N PRO A 51 14.41 2.22 -31.14
CA PRO A 51 14.68 3.38 -30.30
C PRO A 51 14.41 2.96 -28.86
N ALA A 52 15.37 3.21 -27.98
CA ALA A 52 15.07 3.32 -26.57
C ALA A 52 14.07 4.49 -26.46
N ASP A 53 12.82 4.17 -26.16
CA ASP A 53 11.86 5.18 -25.72
C ASP A 53 12.39 5.70 -24.38
N ASP A 54 13.19 6.77 -24.44
CA ASP A 54 13.36 7.65 -23.29
C ASP A 54 11.94 8.11 -22.94
N ASP A 55 11.42 7.72 -21.78
CA ASP A 55 10.14 8.16 -21.21
C ASP A 55 10.11 9.68 -20.96
N LYS A 56 10.20 10.48 -22.02
CA LYS A 56 10.22 11.93 -21.97
C LYS A 56 8.79 12.41 -21.92
N GLN A 57 8.30 12.57 -20.71
CA GLN A 57 7.06 13.30 -20.46
C GLN A 57 7.16 14.72 -21.02
N ALA A 58 6.18 15.13 -21.84
CA ALA A 58 6.14 16.47 -22.39
C ALA A 58 6.04 17.54 -21.28
N PRO A 59 6.60 18.75 -21.49
CA PRO A 59 6.45 19.85 -20.54
C PRO A 59 4.99 20.15 -20.23
N ILE A 60 4.70 20.43 -18.96
CA ILE A 60 3.34 20.71 -18.46
C ILE A 60 3.23 22.20 -18.20
N ALA A 61 2.32 22.88 -18.89
CA ALA A 61 2.06 24.29 -18.64
C ALA A 61 1.53 24.51 -17.22
N PHE A 62 2.15 25.42 -16.46
CA PHE A 62 1.76 25.73 -15.08
C PHE A 62 2.10 27.19 -14.75
N GLU A 63 1.14 27.97 -14.25
CA GLU A 63 1.37 29.31 -13.69
C GLU A 63 2.19 30.31 -14.56
N GLY A 64 2.03 30.20 -15.88
CA GLY A 64 2.70 31.05 -16.88
C GLY A 64 4.08 30.55 -17.34
N GLY A 65 4.55 29.42 -16.83
CA GLY A 65 5.74 28.70 -17.28
C GLY A 65 5.45 27.22 -17.50
N GLN A 66 6.45 26.37 -17.30
CA GLN A 66 6.33 24.93 -17.50
C GLN A 66 7.02 24.11 -16.40
N LEU A 67 6.37 23.04 -15.99
CA LEU A 67 6.97 21.93 -15.24
C LEU A 67 7.57 20.93 -16.22
N THR A 68 8.76 20.43 -15.92
CA THR A 68 9.45 19.41 -16.71
C THR A 68 9.96 18.31 -15.80
N ILE A 69 9.87 17.07 -16.27
CA ILE A 69 10.50 15.91 -15.64
C ILE A 69 11.53 15.37 -16.63
N THR A 70 12.79 15.35 -16.23
CA THR A 70 13.90 14.90 -17.09
C THR A 70 14.80 13.96 -16.33
N GLN A 71 15.37 12.97 -17.02
CA GLN A 71 16.41 12.10 -16.50
C GLN A 71 17.72 12.45 -17.22
N PRO A 72 18.64 13.22 -16.61
CA PRO A 72 19.85 13.69 -17.30
C PRO A 72 20.84 12.56 -17.65
N GLU A 73 20.83 11.49 -16.86
CA GLU A 73 21.68 10.31 -17.01
C GLU A 73 20.79 9.07 -17.21
N GLN A 74 21.20 8.12 -18.04
CA GLN A 74 20.36 6.98 -18.49
C GLN A 74 19.78 6.13 -17.35
N ASP A 75 20.46 6.05 -16.21
CA ASP A 75 20.02 5.36 -15.00
C ASP A 75 20.08 6.26 -13.76
N GLY A 76 20.12 7.59 -13.96
CA GLY A 76 20.23 8.57 -12.90
C GLY A 76 18.88 9.01 -12.33
N GLU A 77 18.92 9.92 -11.37
CA GLU A 77 17.70 10.52 -10.81
C GLU A 77 16.90 11.29 -11.88
N LYS A 78 15.58 11.18 -11.80
CA LYS A 78 14.66 12.07 -12.48
C LYS A 78 14.59 13.39 -11.71
N VAL A 79 14.51 14.49 -12.44
CA VAL A 79 14.51 15.84 -11.91
C VAL A 79 13.21 16.54 -12.30
N LEU A 80 12.45 16.98 -11.30
CA LEU A 80 11.34 17.92 -11.46
C LEU A 80 11.90 19.35 -11.48
N ALA A 81 11.58 20.13 -12.50
CA ALA A 81 11.97 21.52 -12.61
C ALA A 81 10.81 22.41 -13.06
N TYR A 82 10.86 23.69 -12.69
CA TYR A 82 10.00 24.75 -13.23
C TYR A 82 10.85 25.77 -13.97
N ASP A 83 10.61 25.96 -15.27
CA ASP A 83 11.40 26.84 -16.16
C ASP A 83 12.93 26.62 -16.00
N GLY A 84 13.34 25.36 -15.82
CA GLY A 84 14.74 24.96 -15.64
C GLY A 84 15.29 25.05 -14.21
N LYS A 85 14.53 25.63 -13.25
CA LYS A 85 14.89 25.61 -11.82
C LYS A 85 14.44 24.30 -11.19
N GLN A 86 15.38 23.49 -10.73
CA GLN A 86 15.09 22.24 -10.02
C GLN A 86 14.24 22.50 -8.77
N LEU A 87 13.23 21.66 -8.59
CA LEU A 87 12.27 21.68 -7.50
C LEU A 87 12.37 20.45 -6.60
N ALA A 88 12.59 19.28 -7.19
CA ALA A 88 12.80 18.00 -6.52
C ALA A 88 13.54 17.03 -7.45
N SER A 89 14.18 16.00 -6.90
CA SER A 89 14.71 14.87 -7.65
C SER A 89 14.62 13.59 -6.84
N ASN A 90 14.41 12.47 -7.53
CA ASN A 90 14.56 11.11 -7.00
C ASN A 90 14.58 10.11 -8.16
N TYR A 91 14.75 8.83 -7.89
CA TYR A 91 14.73 7.75 -8.88
C TYR A 91 13.42 7.74 -9.69
N ASP A 92 12.28 7.85 -9.00
CA ASP A 92 10.97 7.99 -9.60
C ASP A 92 10.35 9.37 -9.34
N VAL A 93 9.92 10.01 -10.44
CA VAL A 93 9.24 11.30 -10.43
C VAL A 93 8.12 11.24 -11.47
N PHE A 94 6.87 11.38 -11.02
CA PHE A 94 5.69 11.32 -11.88
C PHE A 94 4.74 12.47 -11.58
N PHE A 95 4.29 13.15 -12.64
CA PHE A 95 3.22 14.14 -12.47
C PHE A 95 1.89 13.43 -12.25
N ASP A 96 1.18 13.79 -11.18
CA ASP A 96 -0.16 13.29 -10.88
C ASP A 96 -1.20 14.16 -11.61
N LYS A 97 -1.34 15.42 -11.19
CA LYS A 97 -2.37 16.34 -11.69
C LYS A 97 -2.16 17.78 -11.24
N ILE A 98 -2.91 18.69 -11.86
CA ILE A 98 -3.14 20.05 -11.35
C ILE A 98 -4.54 20.13 -10.77
N VAL A 99 -4.65 20.72 -9.58
CA VAL A 99 -5.92 20.99 -8.88
C VAL A 99 -6.01 22.47 -8.53
N LYS A 100 -7.22 22.93 -8.20
CA LYS A 100 -7.47 24.31 -7.78
C LYS A 100 -7.86 24.31 -6.29
N ILE A 101 -7.14 25.08 -5.47
CA ILE A 101 -7.41 25.27 -4.04
C ILE A 101 -7.62 26.77 -3.80
N GLY A 102 -8.84 27.16 -3.46
CA GLY A 102 -9.27 28.56 -3.52
C GLY A 102 -9.09 29.08 -4.94
N ASP A 103 -8.30 30.13 -5.11
CA ASP A 103 -7.93 30.68 -6.43
C ASP A 103 -6.52 30.30 -6.91
N VAL A 104 -5.87 29.35 -6.25
CA VAL A 104 -4.49 28.95 -6.53
C VAL A 104 -4.49 27.62 -7.27
N ASN A 105 -3.81 27.54 -8.42
CA ASN A 105 -3.53 26.26 -9.07
C ASN A 105 -2.35 25.59 -8.37
N VAL A 106 -2.45 24.28 -8.19
CA VAL A 106 -1.51 23.48 -7.43
C VAL A 106 -1.20 22.24 -8.24
N ALA A 107 0.06 22.05 -8.60
CA ALA A 107 0.52 20.81 -9.22
C ALA A 107 0.94 19.82 -8.13
N LEU A 108 0.51 18.58 -8.30
CA LEU A 108 0.85 17.45 -7.46
C LEU A 108 1.77 16.52 -8.25
N VAL A 109 2.90 16.18 -7.64
CA VAL A 109 3.93 15.33 -8.25
C VAL A 109 4.35 14.27 -7.24
N ASP A 110 4.40 13.02 -7.67
CA ASP A 110 4.91 11.90 -6.90
C ASP A 110 6.43 11.82 -7.07
N VAL A 111 7.17 11.76 -5.97
CA VAL A 111 8.64 11.73 -5.93
C VAL A 111 9.08 10.68 -4.91
N GLY A 112 9.86 9.68 -5.33
CA GLY A 112 10.29 8.61 -4.43
C GLY A 112 11.40 7.74 -5.01
N ASP A 113 11.91 6.82 -4.18
CA ASP A 113 13.03 5.94 -4.52
C ASP A 113 12.66 4.84 -5.52
N GLY A 114 11.37 4.72 -5.84
CA GLY A 114 10.82 3.67 -6.69
C GLY A 114 10.70 2.32 -5.97
N GLY A 115 10.35 1.29 -6.74
CA GLY A 115 10.08 -0.05 -6.21
C GLY A 115 8.61 -0.26 -5.84
N ASN A 116 8.31 -1.45 -5.31
CA ASN A 116 6.94 -1.90 -5.04
C ASN A 116 6.59 -1.97 -3.54
N GLN A 117 7.54 -1.65 -2.67
CA GLN A 117 7.36 -1.80 -1.21
C GLN A 117 6.75 -0.55 -0.57
N CYS A 118 7.09 0.63 -1.11
CA CYS A 118 6.73 1.91 -0.53
C CYS A 118 6.29 2.88 -1.61
N GLY A 119 5.30 3.71 -1.28
CA GLY A 119 4.79 4.72 -2.20
C GLY A 119 5.74 5.93 -2.29
N PRO A 120 5.65 6.73 -3.36
CA PRO A 120 6.36 7.99 -3.43
C PRO A 120 5.79 9.02 -2.46
N ALA A 121 6.63 9.96 -2.03
CA ALA A 121 6.18 11.16 -1.34
C ALA A 121 5.44 12.08 -2.32
N LYS A 122 4.55 12.94 -1.80
CA LYS A 122 3.84 13.92 -2.62
C LYS A 122 4.50 15.28 -2.54
N VAL A 123 5.02 15.78 -3.65
CA VAL A 123 5.49 17.16 -3.80
C VAL A 123 4.33 18.03 -4.28
N ILE A 124 4.05 19.09 -3.51
CA ILE A 124 3.07 20.12 -3.83
C ILE A 124 3.83 21.30 -4.44
N VAL A 125 3.44 21.73 -5.64
CA VAL A 125 4.01 22.90 -6.33
C VAL A 125 2.92 23.94 -6.53
N TRP A 126 3.17 25.19 -6.13
CA TRP A 126 2.21 26.28 -6.31
C TRP A 126 2.91 27.62 -6.48
N LYS A 127 2.19 28.61 -7.03
CA LYS A 127 2.65 30.00 -7.10
C LYS A 127 1.74 30.88 -6.27
N PRO A 128 2.22 31.51 -5.18
CA PRO A 128 1.47 32.55 -4.51
C PRO A 128 1.21 33.72 -5.47
N LYS A 129 0.13 34.47 -5.24
CA LYS A 129 -0.17 35.68 -6.01
C LYS A 129 1.03 36.63 -5.96
N ASP A 130 1.53 37.00 -7.14
CA ASP A 130 2.71 37.87 -7.33
C ASP A 130 4.04 37.30 -6.75
N GLY A 131 4.11 36.00 -6.47
CA GLY A 131 5.27 35.33 -5.91
C GLY A 131 6.02 34.42 -6.89
N GLU A 132 7.16 33.88 -6.42
CA GLU A 132 7.86 32.79 -7.08
C GLU A 132 7.16 31.44 -6.85
N ILE A 133 7.45 30.47 -7.70
CA ILE A 133 7.05 29.08 -7.48
C ILE A 133 7.63 28.59 -6.15
N LYS A 134 6.76 27.93 -5.39
CA LYS A 134 7.06 27.29 -4.12
C LYS A 134 6.79 25.80 -4.21
N THR A 135 7.49 25.05 -3.37
CA THR A 135 7.27 23.64 -3.18
C THR A 135 7.26 23.25 -1.71
N THR A 136 6.59 22.15 -1.41
CA THR A 136 6.71 21.44 -0.14
C THR A 136 6.52 19.95 -0.40
N THR A 137 7.18 19.12 0.39
CA THR A 137 7.06 17.66 0.32
C THR A 137 6.16 17.20 1.46
N VAL A 138 5.25 16.30 1.14
CA VAL A 138 4.42 15.56 2.10
C VAL A 138 4.89 14.12 2.08
N GLU A 139 5.42 13.66 3.20
CA GLU A 139 5.96 12.32 3.36
C GLU A 139 5.38 11.66 4.61
N GLN A 140 4.95 10.41 4.41
CA GLN A 140 4.28 9.49 5.32
C GLN A 140 5.02 9.00 6.55
N ASP A 141 6.28 8.57 6.38
CA ASP A 141 6.93 7.49 7.17
C ASP A 141 7.97 6.75 6.32
N GLU A 142 8.71 7.49 5.48
CA GLU A 142 9.66 6.89 4.53
C GLU A 142 8.99 6.02 3.45
N CYS A 143 7.68 5.78 3.53
CA CYS A 143 6.90 5.04 2.53
C CYS A 143 5.86 5.86 1.77
N GLY A 144 6.12 7.17 1.70
CA GLY A 144 5.37 8.11 0.89
C GLY A 144 4.06 8.57 1.53
N ALA A 145 3.36 9.48 0.85
CA ALA A 145 2.08 9.99 1.33
C ALA A 145 0.93 9.28 0.60
N PRO A 146 -0.14 8.87 1.31
CA PRO A 146 -1.30 8.28 0.67
C PRO A 146 -1.97 9.25 -0.33
N PRO A 147 -2.83 8.75 -1.23
CA PRO A 147 -3.51 9.57 -2.22
C PRO A 147 -4.18 10.80 -1.59
N ALA A 148 -3.90 11.96 -2.19
CA ALA A 148 -4.42 13.24 -1.73
C ALA A 148 -5.93 13.36 -1.94
N ALA A 149 -6.67 13.71 -0.89
CA ALA A 149 -8.07 14.10 -0.98
C ALA A 149 -8.19 15.61 -1.19
N ILE A 150 -8.86 16.02 -2.27
CA ILE A 150 -8.91 17.41 -2.72
C ILE A 150 -10.24 18.04 -2.32
N SER A 151 -10.19 19.21 -1.70
CA SER A 151 -11.35 20.06 -1.42
C SER A 151 -11.14 21.46 -2.00
N ASP A 152 -12.18 22.30 -1.96
CA ASP A 152 -12.10 23.68 -2.45
C ASP A 152 -11.11 24.55 -1.65
N SER A 153 -10.81 24.20 -0.39
CA SER A 153 -9.99 25.04 0.52
C SER A 153 -8.65 24.42 0.92
N ALA A 154 -8.50 23.10 0.82
CA ALA A 154 -7.31 22.39 1.24
C ALA A 154 -7.15 21.03 0.54
N ILE A 155 -5.92 20.52 0.59
CA ILE A 155 -5.54 19.17 0.23
C ILE A 155 -5.32 18.39 1.52
N TYR A 156 -5.95 17.22 1.65
CA TYR A 156 -5.84 16.37 2.82
C TYR A 156 -5.06 15.10 2.51
N PHE A 157 -4.22 14.68 3.46
CA PHE A 157 -3.42 13.46 3.40
C PHE A 157 -3.77 12.59 4.60
N VAL A 158 -4.45 11.49 4.32
CA VAL A 158 -4.90 10.53 5.33
C VAL A 158 -3.85 9.43 5.42
N PRO A 159 -3.14 9.26 6.55
CA PRO A 159 -2.06 8.29 6.67
C PRO A 159 -2.55 6.85 6.48
N TYR A 160 -1.68 5.98 5.97
CA TYR A 160 -1.84 4.53 6.13
C TYR A 160 -1.51 4.21 7.58
N LEU A 161 -2.52 3.79 8.34
CA LEU A 161 -2.35 3.44 9.74
C LEU A 161 -2.08 1.95 9.83
N LEU A 162 -1.01 1.58 10.51
CA LEU A 162 -0.78 0.19 10.89
C LEU A 162 -1.57 -0.16 12.16
N PRO A 163 -1.87 -1.45 12.37
CA PRO A 163 -2.47 -1.93 13.60
C PRO A 163 -1.78 -1.36 14.87
N GLY A 164 -2.56 -0.63 15.67
CA GLY A 164 -2.09 -0.02 16.93
C GLY A 164 -1.63 1.43 16.81
N GLU A 165 -1.51 1.97 15.60
CA GLU A 165 -1.00 3.32 15.40
C GLU A 165 -2.02 4.44 15.62
N ILE A 166 -1.46 5.60 15.97
CA ILE A 166 -2.13 6.90 15.95
C ILE A 166 -1.21 7.86 15.20
N ARG A 167 -1.69 8.47 14.11
CA ARG A 167 -0.90 9.38 13.28
C ARG A 167 -1.66 10.64 12.90
N ALA A 168 -0.92 11.69 12.58
CA ALA A 168 -1.49 12.94 12.10
C ALA A 168 -2.05 12.76 10.67
N ALA A 169 -3.34 13.07 10.49
CA ALA A 169 -3.86 13.46 9.18
C ALA A 169 -3.37 14.87 8.89
N LEU A 170 -2.73 15.04 7.74
CA LEU A 170 -2.17 16.32 7.33
C LEU A 170 -3.15 17.03 6.40
N GLN A 171 -3.10 18.36 6.42
CA GLN A 171 -3.78 19.20 5.46
C GLN A 171 -2.80 20.26 4.95
N TRP A 172 -2.98 20.66 3.70
CA TRP A 172 -2.22 21.73 3.09
C TRP A 172 -3.15 22.74 2.43
N SER A 173 -2.89 24.03 2.65
CA SER A 173 -3.52 25.12 1.90
C SER A 173 -2.49 26.16 1.45
N PRO A 174 -2.77 26.95 0.40
CA PRO A 174 -1.84 27.99 -0.05
C PRO A 174 -1.52 29.04 1.02
N THR A 175 -2.43 29.29 1.95
CA THR A 175 -2.31 30.33 2.98
C THR A 175 -1.66 29.82 4.27
N GLU A 176 -1.93 28.58 4.66
CA GLU A 176 -1.47 28.02 5.95
C GLU A 176 -0.27 27.09 5.79
N GLY A 177 0.00 26.59 4.57
CA GLY A 177 1.00 25.56 4.34
C GLY A 177 0.55 24.20 4.90
N LEU A 178 1.51 23.31 5.13
CA LEU A 178 1.27 21.96 5.66
C LEU A 178 1.05 22.03 7.16
N THR A 179 -0.10 21.54 7.62
CA THR A 179 -0.52 21.54 9.02
C THR A 179 -1.20 20.22 9.39
N THR A 180 -1.34 19.95 10.69
CA THR A 180 -2.11 18.79 11.17
C THR A 180 -3.60 19.13 11.21
N SER A 181 -4.42 18.34 10.51
CA SER A 181 -5.88 18.43 10.57
C SER A 181 -6.46 17.72 11.79
N GLY A 182 -5.79 16.65 12.25
CA GLY A 182 -6.14 15.90 13.44
C GLY A 182 -5.32 14.62 13.56
N ASN A 183 -5.54 13.85 14.62
CA ASN A 183 -4.94 12.52 14.76
C ASN A 183 -5.98 11.45 14.44
N LEU A 184 -5.59 10.48 13.61
CA LEU A 184 -6.38 9.31 13.28
C LEU A 184 -5.74 8.08 13.94
N ALA A 185 -6.57 7.14 14.37
CA ALA A 185 -6.15 5.90 15.01
C ALA A 185 -6.63 4.71 14.20
N TYR A 186 -5.79 3.67 14.09
CA TYR A 186 -6.21 2.43 13.44
C TYR A 186 -7.45 1.87 14.12
N THR A 187 -8.45 1.49 13.32
CA THR A 187 -9.67 0.86 13.80
C THR A 187 -9.94 -0.38 12.94
N PRO A 188 -10.05 -1.58 13.54
CA PRO A 188 -10.41 -2.79 12.78
C PRO A 188 -11.86 -2.71 12.29
N GLU A 189 -12.25 -3.61 11.37
CA GLU A 189 -13.61 -3.74 10.89
C GLU A 189 -14.57 -4.09 12.05
N PRO A 190 -15.51 -3.21 12.41
CA PRO A 190 -16.33 -3.39 13.59
C PRO A 190 -17.31 -4.57 13.45
N GLY A 191 -17.47 -5.33 14.53
CA GLY A 191 -18.42 -6.44 14.61
C GLY A 191 -17.92 -7.77 14.05
N THR A 192 -16.68 -7.82 13.56
CA THR A 192 -16.06 -9.08 13.11
C THR A 192 -15.49 -9.87 14.29
N ASP A 193 -15.60 -11.19 14.23
CA ASP A 193 -15.18 -12.10 15.30
C ASP A 193 -14.38 -13.29 14.73
N TRP A 194 -13.89 -14.19 15.59
CA TRP A 194 -13.04 -15.33 15.21
C TRP A 194 -13.65 -16.24 14.14
N LYS A 195 -14.99 -16.36 14.12
CA LYS A 195 -15.73 -17.12 13.10
C LYS A 195 -15.69 -16.49 11.70
N ASP A 196 -15.36 -15.20 11.61
CA ASP A 196 -15.33 -14.42 10.36
C ASP A 196 -13.93 -14.43 9.72
N ILE A 197 -12.97 -15.13 10.33
CA ILE A 197 -11.62 -15.31 9.81
C ILE A 197 -11.63 -16.24 8.60
N ASP A 198 -11.10 -15.75 7.49
CA ASP A 198 -10.95 -16.50 6.24
C ASP A 198 -9.57 -16.20 5.63
N PRO A 199 -8.55 -17.04 5.91
CA PRO A 199 -7.19 -16.80 5.44
C PRO A 199 -7.04 -16.82 3.92
N ALA A 200 -8.02 -17.39 3.20
CA ALA A 200 -8.00 -17.42 1.73
C ALA A 200 -8.28 -16.04 1.10
N LYS A 201 -8.75 -15.06 1.90
CA LYS A 201 -8.99 -13.68 1.47
C LYS A 201 -7.86 -12.73 1.83
N TYR A 202 -6.83 -13.22 2.52
CA TYR A 202 -5.71 -12.39 2.95
C TYR A 202 -4.67 -12.36 1.83
N ASP A 203 -4.28 -11.16 1.46
CA ASP A 203 -3.11 -10.95 0.61
C ASP A 203 -1.85 -11.17 1.46
N ASN A 204 -1.88 -10.69 2.71
CA ASN A 204 -0.80 -10.84 3.69
C ASN A 204 -1.34 -11.15 5.10
N ILE A 205 -0.53 -11.76 5.96
CA ILE A 205 -0.95 -12.10 7.34
C ILE A 205 -1.38 -10.88 8.17
N ILE A 206 -0.84 -9.69 7.85
CA ILE A 206 -1.24 -8.43 8.50
C ILE A 206 -2.73 -8.10 8.29
N ASP A 207 -3.36 -8.63 7.24
CA ASP A 207 -4.80 -8.46 6.99
C ASP A 207 -5.66 -9.09 8.09
N ALA A 208 -5.12 -10.02 8.87
CA ALA A 208 -5.81 -10.59 10.02
C ALA A 208 -6.15 -9.51 11.07
N PHE A 209 -5.41 -8.40 11.14
CA PHE A 209 -5.72 -7.29 12.05
C PHE A 209 -6.96 -6.49 11.64
N HIS A 210 -7.47 -6.62 10.41
CA HIS A 210 -8.77 -6.06 10.05
C HIS A 210 -9.91 -6.69 10.86
N ASN A 211 -9.75 -7.91 11.36
CA ASN A 211 -10.73 -8.55 12.23
C ASN A 211 -10.64 -7.97 13.66
N GLU A 212 -11.77 -7.50 14.19
CA GLU A 212 -11.84 -6.81 15.49
C GLU A 212 -11.44 -7.73 16.66
N ALA A 213 -11.82 -9.00 16.63
CA ALA A 213 -11.45 -9.94 17.69
C ALA A 213 -9.95 -10.26 17.68
N VAL A 214 -9.35 -10.43 16.48
CA VAL A 214 -7.90 -10.59 16.31
C VAL A 214 -7.17 -9.33 16.77
N TYR A 215 -7.59 -8.15 16.31
CA TYR A 215 -7.00 -6.87 16.72
C TYR A 215 -7.01 -6.69 18.23
N LYS A 216 -8.15 -6.95 18.90
CA LYS A 216 -8.25 -6.83 20.37
C LYS A 216 -7.36 -7.82 21.09
N ALA A 217 -7.31 -9.08 20.63
CA ALA A 217 -6.44 -10.09 21.21
C ALA A 217 -4.96 -9.72 21.04
N ALA A 218 -4.59 -9.20 19.88
CA ALA A 218 -3.23 -8.76 19.61
C ALA A 218 -2.85 -7.54 20.45
N LYS A 219 -3.72 -6.54 20.54
CA LYS A 219 -3.52 -5.36 21.40
C LYS A 219 -3.34 -5.74 22.86
N ALA A 220 -4.12 -6.70 23.36
CA ALA A 220 -3.99 -7.20 24.73
C ALA A 220 -2.66 -7.94 24.97
N LEU A 221 -2.09 -8.56 23.93
CA LEU A 221 -0.89 -9.37 24.00
C LEU A 221 0.40 -8.57 23.76
N LEU A 222 0.38 -7.65 22.80
CA LEU A 222 1.52 -6.85 22.35
C LEU A 222 1.60 -5.47 23.02
N GLY A 223 0.46 -4.89 23.43
CA GLY A 223 0.41 -3.54 23.98
C GLY A 223 1.07 -2.53 23.05
N ASP A 224 2.00 -1.75 23.59
CA ASP A 224 2.71 -0.68 22.86
C ASP A 224 3.66 -1.21 21.76
N THR A 225 3.98 -2.52 21.76
CA THR A 225 4.81 -3.14 20.71
C THR A 225 4.01 -3.52 19.45
N MET A 226 2.69 -3.31 19.46
CA MET A 226 1.81 -3.68 18.36
C MET A 226 2.14 -2.98 17.03
N PRO A 227 2.41 -1.66 16.99
CA PRO A 227 2.84 -0.99 15.75
C PRO A 227 4.11 -1.60 15.18
N ASP A 228 5.13 -1.80 16.02
CA ASP A 228 6.40 -2.39 15.59
C ASP A 228 6.23 -3.82 15.03
N MET A 229 5.41 -4.65 15.68
CA MET A 229 5.09 -5.98 15.18
C MET A 229 4.34 -5.91 13.85
N ALA A 230 3.41 -4.97 13.70
CA ALA A 230 2.69 -4.78 12.44
C ALA A 230 3.64 -4.36 11.32
N THR A 231 4.58 -3.44 11.59
CA THR A 231 5.63 -3.04 10.64
C THR A 231 6.48 -4.22 10.21
N SER A 232 6.85 -5.09 11.16
CA SER A 232 7.59 -6.34 10.89
C SER A 232 6.81 -7.37 10.06
N LEU A 233 5.52 -7.15 9.80
CA LEU A 233 4.66 -8.06 9.02
C LEU A 233 4.22 -7.43 7.68
N LEU A 234 4.69 -6.22 7.36
CA LEU A 234 4.20 -5.45 6.21
C LEU A 234 4.56 -6.07 4.86
N VAL A 235 5.82 -6.46 4.69
CA VAL A 235 6.30 -7.08 3.46
C VAL A 235 6.29 -8.59 3.66
N GLY A 236 5.30 -9.28 3.11
CA GLY A 236 5.12 -10.71 3.30
C GLY A 236 4.49 -11.38 2.08
N GLY A 237 4.19 -12.67 2.24
CA GLY A 237 3.38 -13.43 1.30
C GLY A 237 2.09 -13.93 1.94
N GLY A 238 1.37 -14.75 1.18
CA GLY A 238 0.16 -15.41 1.66
C GLY A 238 0.40 -16.35 2.85
N THR A 239 -0.69 -16.83 3.44
CA THR A 239 -0.62 -17.63 4.68
C THR A 239 -0.43 -19.12 4.43
N GLU A 240 0.32 -19.76 5.30
CA GLU A 240 0.43 -21.22 5.41
C GLU A 240 -0.45 -21.76 6.55
N LYS A 241 -0.66 -23.09 6.59
CA LYS A 241 -1.48 -23.75 7.60
C LYS A 241 -0.69 -24.80 8.37
N THR A 242 -0.88 -24.83 9.70
CA THR A 242 -0.34 -25.89 10.55
C THR A 242 -1.28 -27.10 10.58
N ALA A 243 -0.79 -28.20 11.15
CA ALA A 243 -1.57 -29.43 11.33
C ALA A 243 -2.78 -29.24 12.27
N SER A 244 -2.74 -28.29 13.21
CA SER A 244 -3.87 -27.99 14.09
C SER A 244 -4.94 -27.09 13.46
N GLY A 245 -4.70 -26.59 12.23
CA GLY A 245 -5.61 -25.68 11.53
C GLY A 245 -5.40 -24.20 11.86
N ALA A 246 -4.39 -23.87 12.66
CA ALA A 246 -3.88 -22.50 12.73
C ALA A 246 -3.26 -22.11 11.38
N PHE A 247 -3.24 -20.82 11.08
CA PHE A 247 -2.53 -20.29 9.92
C PHE A 247 -1.47 -19.30 10.35
N TYR A 248 -0.42 -19.16 9.55
CA TYR A 248 0.71 -18.31 9.86
C TYR A 248 1.34 -17.72 8.61
N ALA A 249 2.12 -16.66 8.79
CA ALA A 249 3.11 -16.24 7.81
C ALA A 249 4.24 -15.47 8.51
N THR A 250 5.29 -15.19 7.74
CA THR A 250 6.31 -14.21 8.09
C THR A 250 6.15 -12.95 7.26
N GLY A 251 6.73 -11.87 7.76
CA GLY A 251 6.98 -10.68 6.97
C GLY A 251 8.29 -10.01 7.39
N CYS A 252 8.62 -8.93 6.71
CA CYS A 252 9.72 -8.03 7.05
C CYS A 252 9.27 -6.57 7.09
N VAL A 253 10.12 -5.77 7.72
CA VAL A 253 10.06 -4.31 7.65
C VAL A 253 10.42 -3.88 6.23
N PRO A 254 9.68 -2.93 5.62
CA PRO A 254 10.05 -2.38 4.31
C PRO A 254 11.51 -1.92 4.29
N HIS A 255 12.23 -2.25 3.23
CA HIS A 255 13.66 -1.94 3.05
C HIS A 255 14.65 -2.60 4.04
N ASP A 256 14.19 -3.40 5.01
CA ASP A 256 15.02 -4.05 6.05
C ASP A 256 14.67 -5.54 6.24
N CYS A 257 14.46 -6.26 5.13
CA CYS A 257 14.23 -7.70 5.17
C CYS A 257 15.48 -8.45 5.64
N GLY A 258 15.31 -9.31 6.66
CA GLY A 258 16.38 -10.00 7.37
C GLY A 258 16.80 -9.30 8.67
N GLY A 259 16.43 -8.03 8.88
CA GLY A 259 16.74 -7.28 10.08
C GLY A 259 15.73 -7.56 11.20
N ASN A 260 14.50 -7.12 10.98
CA ASN A 260 13.45 -7.06 12.01
C ASN A 260 12.22 -7.92 11.67
N ASP A 261 12.44 -9.06 11.03
CA ASP A 261 11.38 -9.91 10.49
C ASP A 261 10.38 -10.37 11.56
N GLY A 262 9.11 -10.34 11.19
CA GLY A 262 7.97 -10.73 12.00
C GLY A 262 7.46 -12.11 11.61
N PHE A 263 6.85 -12.77 12.59
CA PHE A 263 6.07 -13.99 12.44
C PHE A 263 4.76 -13.79 13.19
N MET A 264 3.66 -14.17 12.56
CA MET A 264 2.35 -14.20 13.18
C MET A 264 1.68 -15.54 12.87
N ALA A 265 1.14 -16.19 13.90
CA ALA A 265 0.21 -17.29 13.76
C ALA A 265 -1.10 -17.00 14.48
N VAL A 266 -2.20 -17.42 13.86
CA VAL A 266 -3.57 -17.25 14.34
C VAL A 266 -4.19 -18.63 14.45
N ASP A 267 -4.75 -18.95 15.61
CA ASP A 267 -5.53 -20.16 15.86
C ASP A 267 -7.00 -19.78 16.07
N PRO A 268 -7.83 -19.82 15.02
CA PRO A 268 -9.25 -19.49 15.12
C PRO A 268 -10.05 -20.46 15.97
N ALA A 269 -9.59 -21.69 16.18
CA ALA A 269 -10.31 -22.66 17.00
C ALA A 269 -10.10 -22.40 18.50
N LYS A 270 -8.89 -21.97 18.87
CA LYS A 270 -8.54 -21.66 20.27
C LYS A 270 -8.65 -20.18 20.65
N HIS A 271 -8.94 -19.32 19.67
CA HIS A 271 -8.94 -17.86 19.83
C HIS A 271 -7.60 -17.36 20.38
N LYS A 272 -6.50 -17.82 19.78
CA LYS A 272 -5.13 -17.51 20.20
C LYS A 272 -4.31 -16.92 19.08
N LEU A 273 -3.38 -16.06 19.47
CA LEU A 273 -2.38 -15.45 18.61
C LEU A 273 -0.99 -15.76 19.14
N TYR A 274 -0.05 -15.86 18.22
CA TYR A 274 1.35 -16.11 18.50
C TYR A 274 2.17 -15.19 17.61
N PHE A 275 3.01 -14.37 18.22
CA PHE A 275 3.86 -13.42 17.52
C PHE A 275 5.31 -13.69 17.87
N ALA A 276 6.19 -13.63 16.88
CA ALA A 276 7.61 -13.56 17.15
C ALA A 276 8.26 -12.53 16.24
N ARG A 277 9.26 -11.83 16.74
CA ARG A 277 10.10 -10.92 15.96
C ARG A 277 11.56 -11.23 16.26
N ARG A 278 12.44 -11.05 15.27
CA ARG A 278 13.88 -11.09 15.52
C ARG A 278 14.24 -9.98 16.53
N GLY A 279 14.83 -10.34 17.67
CA GLY A 279 15.31 -9.38 18.65
C GLY A 279 16.72 -8.90 18.33
N ASP A 280 17.10 -7.75 18.88
CA ASP A 280 18.41 -7.12 18.69
C ASP A 280 19.58 -7.99 19.18
N ASP A 281 19.32 -8.88 20.15
CA ASP A 281 20.28 -9.84 20.70
C ASP A 281 20.37 -11.15 19.89
N GLY A 282 19.65 -11.23 18.77
CA GLY A 282 19.54 -12.41 17.92
C GLY A 282 18.59 -13.48 18.45
N ALA A 283 18.06 -13.35 19.68
CA ALA A 283 17.02 -14.21 20.19
C ALA A 283 15.65 -13.67 19.77
N PRO A 284 14.67 -14.55 19.53
CA PRO A 284 13.35 -14.11 19.14
C PRO A 284 12.56 -13.57 20.32
N ALA A 285 12.15 -12.31 20.24
CA ALA A 285 11.11 -11.79 21.12
C ALA A 285 9.78 -12.45 20.71
N ALA A 286 9.06 -13.04 21.66
CA ALA A 286 7.86 -13.81 21.37
C ALA A 286 6.72 -13.53 22.36
N TRP A 287 5.51 -13.48 21.82
CA TRP A 287 4.28 -13.23 22.56
C TRP A 287 3.21 -14.26 22.18
N PRO A 288 2.69 -15.03 23.15
CA PRO A 288 3.20 -15.21 24.51
C PRO A 288 4.64 -15.79 24.52
N PRO A 289 5.30 -15.98 25.68
CA PRO A 289 6.63 -16.61 25.71
C PRO A 289 6.65 -17.96 24.98
N LEU A 290 7.72 -18.25 24.21
CA LEU A 290 7.81 -19.45 23.36
C LEU A 290 7.52 -20.76 24.07
N LYS A 291 7.86 -20.88 25.36
CA LYS A 291 7.58 -22.07 26.17
C LYS A 291 6.09 -22.43 26.23
N ASP A 292 5.21 -21.43 26.06
CA ASP A 292 3.75 -21.57 26.14
C ASP A 292 3.11 -21.83 24.76
N TRP A 293 3.92 -21.95 23.70
CA TRP A 293 3.43 -22.21 22.35
C TRP A 293 3.16 -23.71 22.13
N PRO A 294 2.11 -24.06 21.37
CA PRO A 294 1.94 -25.41 20.84
C PRO A 294 3.11 -25.82 19.94
N ASP A 295 3.43 -27.12 19.91
CA ASP A 295 4.60 -27.63 19.19
C ASP A 295 4.51 -27.44 17.68
N ASP A 296 3.31 -27.47 17.09
CA ASP A 296 3.12 -27.23 15.66
C ASP A 296 3.32 -25.76 15.28
N ILE A 297 2.98 -24.81 16.17
CA ILE A 297 3.28 -23.39 15.96
C ILE A 297 4.78 -23.11 16.13
N LYS A 298 5.44 -23.74 17.12
CA LYS A 298 6.91 -23.66 17.26
C LYS A 298 7.60 -24.19 16.01
N LYS A 299 7.14 -25.34 15.51
CA LYS A 299 7.64 -25.90 14.25
C LYS A 299 7.43 -24.93 13.08
N ALA A 300 6.25 -24.31 12.96
CA ALA A 300 6.00 -23.32 11.92
C ALA A 300 6.98 -22.13 11.99
N LEU A 301 7.28 -21.64 13.20
CA LEU A 301 8.28 -20.59 13.42
C LEU A 301 9.70 -21.04 13.05
N ASP A 302 10.09 -22.25 13.45
CA ASP A 302 11.41 -22.81 13.15
C ASP A 302 11.59 -23.05 11.65
N ASP A 303 10.57 -23.61 10.99
CA ASP A 303 10.55 -23.82 9.55
C ASP A 303 10.68 -22.47 8.83
N ALA A 304 9.87 -21.47 9.20
CA ALA A 304 9.90 -20.15 8.58
C ALA A 304 11.24 -19.40 8.76
N ARG A 305 11.97 -19.67 9.84
CA ARG A 305 13.33 -19.16 10.07
C ARG A 305 14.42 -19.97 9.40
N GLY A 306 14.21 -21.28 9.23
CA GLY A 306 15.14 -22.20 8.60
C GLY A 306 15.11 -22.17 7.08
N SER A 307 14.02 -21.69 6.48
CA SER A 307 13.89 -21.46 5.04
C SER A 307 14.47 -20.13 4.55
N GLY A 308 15.02 -19.31 5.46
CA GLY A 308 15.69 -18.05 5.15
C GLY A 308 17.21 -18.14 5.32
N ASN A 309 17.87 -18.86 4.41
CA ASN A 309 19.30 -18.70 4.04
C ASN A 309 19.53 -19.29 2.64
#